data_AF-A0AAV1B4X0-F1
#
_entry.id   AF-A0AAV1B4X0-F1
#
_cell.length_a   1.000
_cell.length_b   1.000
_cell.length_c   1.000
_cell.angle_alpha   90.00
_cell.angle_beta   90.00
_cell.angle_gamma   90.00
#
_symmetry.space_group_name_H-M   'P 1'
#
loop_
_entity.id
_entity.type
_entity.pdbx_description
1 polymer ?
#
loop_
_entity_poly.entity_id
_entity_poly.type
_entity_poly.pdbx_seq_one_letter_code
_entity_poly.pdbx_strand_id
1 'polypeptide(L)'
;MFISETRAILCAGLYPNVAAGEQGIVATALSSLKRSPSSVNSSRTFWFDGRREVHLHPSSINSNTKVFKHPFLVFLEKVETNKIFLRDTSVISPYSILLFGGSINVQHQTGLVIIDGWLKLNAPAQIAVLFKELRLALHSILKELIRKPENVIVLNDEIIKSIINLLLEEGSVPK
;
A
#
# COMPACT_ATOMS: atom_id res chain seq x y z
N MET A 1 10.12 5.20 15.29
CA MET A 1 8.68 5.27 15.63
C MET A 1 7.91 6.08 14.57
N PHE A 2 8.25 7.35 14.32
CA PHE A 2 7.50 8.24 13.41
C PHE A 2 7.40 7.89 11.91
N ILE A 3 8.21 6.95 11.40
CA ILE A 3 8.28 6.70 9.95
C ILE A 3 7.05 5.93 9.44
N SER A 4 6.45 5.04 10.23
CA SER A 4 5.30 4.24 9.78
C SER A 4 4.01 5.06 9.70
N GLU A 5 3.76 5.95 10.67
CA GLU A 5 2.61 6.86 10.68
C GLU A 5 2.60 7.77 9.45
N THR A 6 3.72 8.43 9.16
CA THR A 6 3.84 9.31 8.00
C THR A 6 3.62 8.56 6.69
N ARG A 7 4.11 7.31 6.58
CA ARG A 7 3.89 6.47 5.40
C ARG A 7 2.43 6.07 5.23
N ALA A 8 1.72 5.84 6.33
CA ALA A 8 0.29 5.55 6.30
C ALA A 8 -0.51 6.78 5.81
N ILE A 9 -0.16 7.98 6.29
CA ILE A 9 -0.75 9.25 5.81
C ILE A 9 -0.43 9.49 4.33
N LEU A 10 0.82 9.23 3.89
CA LEU A 10 1.19 9.30 2.48
C LEU A 10 0.38 8.31 1.63
N CYS A 11 0.15 7.09 2.14
CA CYS A 11 -0.74 6.15 1.48
C CYS A 11 -2.15 6.69 1.35
N ALA A 12 -2.71 7.28 2.41
CA ALA A 12 -4.03 7.89 2.37
C ALA A 12 -4.15 9.01 1.33
N GLY A 13 -3.13 9.86 1.23
CA GLY A 13 -3.13 11.00 0.30
C GLY A 13 -2.83 10.64 -1.16
N LEU A 14 -2.05 9.58 -1.39
CA LEU A 14 -1.61 9.21 -2.74
C LEU A 14 -2.39 8.05 -3.34
N TYR A 15 -3.13 7.26 -2.55
CA TYR A 15 -3.99 6.21 -3.12
C TYR A 15 -5.01 6.81 -4.10
N PRO A 16 -5.21 6.23 -5.31
CA PRO A 16 -4.81 4.90 -5.77
C PRO A 16 -3.47 4.83 -6.52
N ASN A 17 -2.60 5.84 -6.44
CA ASN A 17 -1.26 5.85 -7.06
C ASN A 17 -0.30 4.93 -6.31
N VAL A 18 -0.47 3.62 -6.51
CA VAL A 18 0.33 2.55 -5.90
C VAL A 18 0.99 1.71 -6.97
N ALA A 19 2.21 1.25 -6.69
CA ALA A 19 2.86 0.20 -7.46
C ALA A 19 3.29 -0.94 -6.55
N ALA A 20 3.20 -2.17 -7.05
CA ALA A 20 3.60 -3.36 -6.32
C ALA A 20 4.64 -4.16 -7.09
N GLY A 21 5.58 -4.73 -6.35
CA GLY A 21 6.53 -5.69 -6.89
C GLY A 21 5.88 -7.05 -7.11
N GLU A 22 6.63 -7.99 -7.69
CA GLU A 22 6.16 -9.35 -8.02
C GLU A 22 5.46 -10.07 -6.85
N GLN A 23 5.98 -9.90 -5.63
CA GLN A 23 5.42 -10.51 -4.42
C GLN A 23 4.08 -9.90 -4.01
N GLY A 24 3.83 -8.63 -4.35
CA GLY A 24 2.66 -7.85 -3.96
C GLY A 24 1.51 -7.88 -4.98
N ILE A 25 1.61 -8.71 -6.02
CA ILE A 25 0.58 -8.82 -7.06
C ILE A 25 0.00 -10.23 -7.19
N VAL A 26 -1.24 -10.32 -7.64
CA VAL A 26 -1.93 -11.59 -7.94
C VAL A 26 -1.33 -12.27 -9.16
N ALA A 27 -1.35 -13.61 -9.19
CA ALA A 27 -0.75 -14.41 -10.26
C ALA A 27 -1.38 -14.16 -11.64
N THR A 28 -2.66 -13.80 -11.69
CA THR A 28 -3.37 -13.46 -12.93
C THR A 28 -2.87 -12.15 -13.53
N ALA A 29 -2.58 -11.15 -12.70
CA ALA A 29 -1.97 -9.89 -13.12
C ALA A 29 -0.54 -10.10 -13.63
N LEU A 30 0.25 -10.96 -12.97
CA LEU A 30 1.57 -11.39 -13.45
C LEU A 30 1.51 -12.05 -14.82
N SER A 31 0.55 -12.94 -15.05
CA SER A 31 0.43 -13.69 -16.30
C SER A 31 0.03 -12.81 -17.48
N SER A 32 -0.73 -11.74 -17.22
CA SER A 32 -1.14 -10.77 -18.23
C SER A 32 0.03 -9.89 -18.71
N LEU A 33 1.08 -9.79 -17.90
CA LEU A 33 2.32 -9.11 -18.23
C LEU A 33 3.19 -10.09 -19.02
N LYS A 34 3.11 -10.04 -20.35
CA LYS A 34 3.93 -10.84 -21.26
C LYS A 34 5.42 -10.65 -20.93
N ARG A 35 6.01 -11.56 -20.14
CA ARG A 35 7.45 -11.58 -19.90
C ARG A 35 8.15 -11.80 -21.23
N SER A 36 8.85 -10.78 -21.73
CA SER A 36 9.86 -11.02 -22.75
C SER A 36 10.92 -11.95 -22.16
N PRO A 37 11.24 -13.10 -22.79
CA PRO A 37 12.24 -14.04 -22.29
C PRO A 37 13.68 -13.48 -22.34
N SER A 38 13.89 -12.24 -22.80
CA SER A 38 15.20 -11.59 -22.88
C SER A 38 15.73 -10.96 -21.58
N SER A 39 14.99 -11.00 -20.47
CA SER A 39 15.40 -10.36 -19.20
C SER A 39 15.93 -11.34 -18.13
N VAL A 40 16.42 -12.52 -18.53
CA VAL A 40 16.99 -13.52 -17.61
C VAL A 40 18.28 -13.05 -16.92
N ASN A 41 18.94 -12.00 -17.46
CA ASN A 41 20.25 -11.52 -16.97
C ASN A 41 20.25 -10.11 -16.36
N SER A 42 19.09 -9.52 -16.03
CA SER A 42 19.06 -8.22 -15.36
C SER A 42 18.37 -8.34 -14.01
N SER A 43 19.14 -8.14 -12.94
CA SER A 43 18.68 -7.87 -11.57
C SER A 43 17.86 -6.56 -11.50
N ARG A 44 16.86 -6.38 -12.37
CA ARG A 44 16.03 -5.19 -12.47
C ARG A 44 14.78 -5.43 -11.64
N THR A 45 14.56 -4.57 -10.65
CA THR A 45 13.37 -4.59 -9.80
C THR A 45 12.14 -4.29 -10.65
N PHE A 46 11.21 -5.24 -10.68
CA PHE A 46 9.96 -5.17 -11.43
C PHE A 46 8.87 -4.51 -10.58
N TRP A 47 8.09 -3.60 -11.19
CA TRP A 47 6.98 -2.90 -10.55
C TRP A 47 5.75 -2.85 -11.47
N PHE A 48 4.57 -2.95 -10.88
CA PHE A 48 3.28 -2.93 -11.59
C PHE A 48 2.31 -1.98 -10.89
N ASP A 49 1.67 -1.08 -11.65
CA ASP A 49 0.77 -0.03 -11.13
C ASP A 49 -0.72 -0.40 -11.13
N GLY A 50 -1.04 -1.68 -11.32
CA GLY A 50 -2.42 -2.15 -11.50
C GLY A 50 -2.87 -2.15 -12.96
N ARG A 51 -2.14 -1.49 -13.86
CA ARG A 51 -2.46 -1.44 -15.30
C ARG A 51 -1.35 -1.98 -16.17
N ARG A 52 -0.09 -1.63 -15.88
CA ARG A 52 1.06 -1.94 -16.73
C ARG A 52 2.36 -1.98 -15.91
N GLU A 53 3.41 -2.50 -16.53
CA GLU A 53 4.76 -2.45 -15.98
C GLU A 53 5.24 -1.00 -15.89
N VAL A 54 5.83 -0.65 -14.74
CA VAL A 54 6.37 0.67 -14.44
C VAL A 54 7.78 0.53 -13.86
N HIS A 55 8.56 1.60 -13.93
CA HIS A 55 9.94 1.61 -13.47
C HIS A 55 10.17 2.75 -12.48
N LEU A 56 11.18 2.63 -11.61
CA LEU A 56 11.61 3.77 -10.80
C LEU A 56 12.45 4.71 -11.65
N HIS A 57 12.13 6.01 -11.62
CA HIS A 57 12.92 7.03 -12.28
C HIS A 57 14.32 7.12 -11.64
N PRO A 58 15.42 7.32 -12.40
CA PRO A 58 16.77 7.39 -11.83
C PRO A 58 16.96 8.47 -10.76
N SER A 59 16.17 9.56 -10.81
CA SER A 59 16.20 10.61 -9.78
C SER A 59 15.48 10.23 -8.48
N SER A 60 14.70 9.14 -8.46
CA SER A 60 14.05 8.67 -7.24
C SER A 60 15.10 8.09 -6.28
N ILE A 61 14.94 8.38 -4.99
CA ILE A 61 15.80 7.81 -3.94
C ILE A 61 15.80 6.28 -3.91
N ASN A 62 14.71 5.65 -4.37
CA ASN A 62 14.53 4.20 -4.38
C ASN A 62 15.09 3.55 -5.65
N SER A 63 15.59 4.33 -6.61
CA SER A 63 16.06 3.81 -7.90
C SER A 63 17.24 2.85 -7.77
N ASN A 64 18.11 3.08 -6.78
CA ASN A 64 19.29 2.26 -6.51
C ASN A 64 19.04 1.21 -5.40
N THR A 65 17.82 1.16 -4.85
CA THR A 65 17.46 0.21 -3.79
C THR A 65 17.14 -1.15 -4.40
N LYS A 66 17.86 -2.19 -3.97
CA LYS A 66 17.65 -3.57 -4.43
C LYS A 66 16.70 -4.36 -3.54
N VAL A 67 16.68 -4.05 -2.24
CA VAL A 67 15.90 -4.77 -1.23
C VAL A 67 14.96 -3.81 -0.55
N PHE A 68 13.66 -4.09 -0.65
CA PHE A 68 12.59 -3.32 -0.02
C PHE A 68 11.99 -4.13 1.13
N LYS A 69 11.72 -3.47 2.26
CA LYS A 69 11.03 -4.11 3.41
C LYS A 69 9.65 -4.66 3.01
N HIS A 70 8.94 -3.92 2.16
CA HIS A 70 7.62 -4.27 1.66
C HIS A 70 7.59 -4.11 0.14
N PRO A 71 6.83 -4.96 -0.58
CA PRO A 71 6.76 -4.93 -2.05
C PRO A 71 5.77 -3.87 -2.56
N PHE A 72 5.57 -2.77 -1.84
CA PHE A 72 4.57 -1.75 -2.16
C PHE A 72 5.16 -0.35 -2.09
N LEU A 73 4.80 0.47 -3.08
CA LEU A 73 5.18 1.85 -3.20
C LEU A 73 3.94 2.70 -3.45
N VAL A 74 3.90 3.90 -2.87
CA VAL A 74 3.09 5.00 -3.40
C VAL A 74 3.98 5.94 -4.19
N PHE A 75 3.40 6.63 -5.16
CA PHE A 75 4.12 7.60 -5.99
C PHE A 75 3.27 8.85 -6.22
N LEU A 76 3.95 9.98 -6.39
CA LEU A 76 3.29 11.26 -6.67
C LEU A 76 3.16 11.51 -8.17
N GLU A 77 4.26 11.33 -8.91
CA GLU A 77 4.32 11.65 -10.34
C GLU A 77 4.64 10.39 -11.16
N LYS A 78 3.93 10.25 -12.29
CA LYS A 78 4.17 9.21 -13.30
C LYS A 78 4.43 9.87 -14.63
N VAL A 79 5.60 9.62 -15.21
CA VAL A 79 6.04 10.20 -16.48
C VAL A 79 6.23 9.10 -17.53
N GLU A 80 5.72 9.35 -18.73
CA GLU A 80 5.86 8.46 -19.87
C GLU A 80 6.81 9.11 -20.88
N THR A 81 7.93 8.44 -21.14
CA THR A 81 8.89 8.83 -22.18
C THR A 81 9.10 7.63 -23.11
N ASN A 82 10.28 7.01 -23.09
CA ASN A 82 10.54 5.73 -23.77
C ASN A 82 10.02 4.53 -22.95
N LYS A 83 9.90 4.72 -21.64
CA LYS A 83 9.28 3.81 -20.67
C LYS A 83 8.49 4.64 -19.67
N ILE A 84 7.66 3.99 -18.88
CA ILE A 84 6.91 4.64 -17.82
C ILE A 84 7.71 4.59 -16.54
N PHE A 85 7.91 5.77 -15.95
CA PHE A 85 8.68 5.94 -14.73
C PHE A 85 7.85 6.58 -13.63
N LEU A 86 8.04 6.10 -12.41
CA LEU A 86 7.52 6.67 -11.18
C LEU A 86 8.59 7.55 -10.55
N ARG A 87 8.18 8.77 -10.20
CA ARG A 87 8.96 9.74 -9.44
C ARG A 87 8.39 9.86 -8.03
N ASP A 88 9.22 10.33 -7.11
CA ASP A 88 8.88 10.55 -5.69
C ASP A 88 8.13 9.37 -5.07
N THR A 89 8.83 8.24 -5.01
CA THR A 89 8.26 6.99 -4.51
C THR A 89 8.54 6.81 -3.03
N SER A 90 7.54 6.36 -2.26
CA SER A 90 7.69 5.99 -0.86
C SER A 90 7.26 4.55 -0.62
N VAL A 91 8.07 3.78 0.09
CA VAL A 91 7.72 2.41 0.50
C VAL A 91 6.65 2.48 1.58
N ILE A 92 5.56 1.76 1.36
CA ILE A 92 4.44 1.69 2.30
C ILE A 92 4.24 0.27 2.79
N SER A 93 3.55 0.15 3.90
CA SER A 93 3.32 -1.12 4.55
C SER A 93 2.00 -1.77 4.10
N PRO A 94 1.89 -3.10 4.19
CA PRO A 94 0.62 -3.82 4.05
C PRO A 94 -0.52 -3.18 4.83
N TYR A 95 -0.29 -2.77 6.09
CA TYR A 95 -1.35 -2.20 6.92
C TYR A 95 -1.81 -0.82 6.44
N SER A 96 -0.89 -0.02 5.88
CA SER A 96 -1.25 1.24 5.25
C SER A 96 -2.25 1.03 4.10
N ILE A 97 -2.02 0.00 3.28
CA ILE A 97 -2.94 -0.38 2.18
C ILE A 97 -4.23 -0.98 2.73
N LEU A 98 -4.15 -1.82 3.76
CA LEU A 98 -5.35 -2.38 4.41
C LEU A 98 -6.21 -1.31 5.06
N LEU A 99 -5.66 -0.17 5.50
CA LEU A 99 -6.43 0.91 6.08
C LEU A 99 -6.96 1.91 5.03
N PHE A 100 -6.11 2.32 4.08
CA PHE A 100 -6.43 3.43 3.16
C PHE A 100 -6.60 3.04 1.70
N GLY A 101 -6.36 1.77 1.35
CA GLY A 101 -6.55 1.27 0.00
C GLY A 101 -8.01 1.08 -0.38
N GLY A 102 -8.24 0.46 -1.53
CA GLY A 102 -9.58 0.24 -2.08
C GLY A 102 -10.29 -0.98 -1.49
N SER A 103 -11.10 -1.62 -2.32
CA SER A 103 -11.99 -2.73 -1.98
C SER A 103 -11.23 -3.95 -1.45
N ILE A 104 -11.65 -4.49 -0.28
CA ILE A 104 -11.00 -5.62 0.38
C ILE A 104 -11.75 -6.93 0.09
N ASN A 105 -11.13 -7.83 -0.67
CA ASN A 105 -11.57 -9.21 -0.87
C ASN A 105 -10.71 -10.18 -0.05
N VAL A 106 -11.34 -10.93 0.86
CA VAL A 106 -10.66 -11.84 1.79
C VAL A 106 -10.81 -13.28 1.34
N GLN A 107 -9.70 -13.93 1.04
CA GLN A 107 -9.64 -15.35 0.72
C GLN A 107 -9.32 -16.16 1.98
N HIS A 108 -10.36 -16.53 2.71
CA HIS A 108 -10.26 -17.21 4.00
C HIS A 108 -9.44 -18.51 3.95
N GLN A 109 -9.55 -19.27 2.86
CA GLN A 109 -8.88 -20.58 2.71
C GLN A 109 -7.38 -20.45 2.46
N THR A 110 -6.91 -19.36 1.85
CA THR A 110 -5.52 -19.17 1.43
C THR A 110 -4.76 -18.19 2.32
N GLY A 111 -5.43 -17.48 3.24
CA GLY A 111 -4.82 -16.43 4.06
C GLY A 111 -4.40 -15.20 3.24
N LEU A 112 -5.03 -15.00 2.08
CA LEU A 112 -4.73 -13.89 1.17
C LEU A 112 -5.80 -12.82 1.23
N VAL A 113 -5.36 -11.58 1.13
CA VAL A 113 -6.22 -10.41 0.97
C VAL A 113 -5.89 -9.75 -0.36
N ILE A 114 -6.92 -9.55 -1.18
CA ILE A 114 -6.80 -8.88 -2.47
C ILE A 114 -7.45 -7.51 -2.36
N ILE A 115 -6.69 -6.47 -2.75
CA ILE A 115 -7.14 -5.08 -2.78
C ILE A 115 -7.32 -4.65 -4.23
N ASP A 116 -8.51 -4.11 -4.55
CA ASP A 116 -8.89 -3.65 -5.90
C ASP A 116 -8.67 -4.68 -7.02
N GLY A 117 -8.69 -5.96 -6.66
CA GLY A 117 -8.59 -7.08 -7.60
C GLY A 117 -7.18 -7.41 -8.08
N TRP A 118 -6.14 -6.66 -7.69
CA TRP A 118 -4.78 -6.88 -8.22
C TRP A 118 -3.66 -6.85 -7.18
N LEU A 119 -3.80 -6.05 -6.12
CA LEU A 119 -2.85 -6.02 -5.01
C LEU A 119 -3.05 -7.25 -4.13
N LYS A 120 -1.98 -7.98 -3.86
CA LYS A 120 -1.98 -9.20 -3.06
C LYS A 120 -1.23 -8.98 -1.76
N LEU A 121 -1.91 -9.18 -0.63
CA LEU A 121 -1.34 -9.10 0.70
C LEU A 121 -1.51 -10.44 1.41
N ASN A 122 -0.48 -10.83 2.17
CA ASN A 122 -0.56 -12.00 3.05
C ASN A 122 -1.00 -11.52 4.44
N ALA A 123 -2.22 -11.85 4.83
CA ALA A 123 -2.76 -11.47 6.12
C ALA A 123 -3.89 -12.45 6.52
N PRO A 124 -3.93 -12.91 7.79
CA PRO A 124 -5.04 -13.70 8.29
C PRO A 124 -6.39 -13.00 8.06
N ALA A 125 -7.44 -13.78 7.80
CA ALA A 125 -8.78 -13.22 7.57
C ALA A 125 -9.25 -12.32 8.71
N GLN A 126 -8.89 -12.66 9.95
CA GLN A 126 -9.18 -11.86 11.15
C GLN A 126 -8.59 -10.44 11.06
N ILE A 127 -7.35 -10.30 10.58
CA ILE A 127 -6.71 -8.99 10.38
C ILE A 127 -7.47 -8.22 9.29
N ALA A 128 -7.83 -8.87 8.19
CA ALA A 128 -8.57 -8.21 7.11
C ALA A 128 -9.95 -7.71 7.55
N VAL A 129 -10.67 -8.49 8.37
CA VAL A 129 -11.96 -8.10 8.96
C VAL A 129 -11.78 -6.95 9.94
N LEU A 130 -10.76 -7.00 10.81
CA LEU A 130 -10.43 -5.90 11.71
C LEU A 130 -10.24 -4.58 10.95
N PHE A 131 -9.47 -4.59 9.86
CA PHE A 131 -9.28 -3.39 9.03
C PHE A 131 -10.57 -2.91 8.36
N LYS A 132 -11.50 -3.80 8.01
CA LYS A 132 -12.82 -3.38 7.50
C LYS A 132 -13.60 -2.60 8.56
N GLU A 133 -13.64 -3.10 9.80
CA GLU A 133 -14.33 -2.42 10.90
C GLU A 133 -13.65 -1.09 11.25
N LEU A 134 -12.31 -1.06 11.29
CA LEU A 134 -11.55 0.18 11.53
C LEU A 134 -11.83 1.24 10.46
N ARG A 135 -11.94 0.84 9.18
CA ARG A 135 -12.31 1.77 8.10
C ARG A 135 -13.71 2.36 8.30
N LEU A 136 -14.68 1.54 8.71
CA LEU A 136 -16.04 2.02 8.96
C LEU A 136 -16.07 3.01 10.12
N ALA A 137 -15.39 2.70 11.21
CA ALA A 137 -15.27 3.59 12.36
C ALA A 137 -14.58 4.92 11.98
N LEU A 138 -13.44 4.84 11.29
CA LEU A 138 -12.71 6.02 10.80
C LEU A 138 -13.58 6.87 9.86
N HIS A 139 -14.32 6.24 8.96
CA HIS A 139 -15.21 6.96 8.05
C HIS A 139 -16.36 7.66 8.80
N SER A 140 -16.89 7.03 9.85
CA SER A 140 -17.90 7.65 10.71
C SER A 140 -17.35 8.90 11.41
N ILE A 141 -16.15 8.80 11.98
CA ILE A 141 -15.46 9.93 12.62
C ILE A 141 -15.23 11.07 11.61
N LEU A 142 -14.68 10.76 10.44
CA LEU A 142 -14.42 11.76 9.39
C LEU A 142 -15.70 12.42 8.92
N LYS A 143 -16.80 11.67 8.78
CA LYS A 143 -18.11 12.21 8.41
C LYS A 143 -18.67 13.17 9.46
N GLU A 144 -18.47 12.87 10.74
CA GLU A 144 -18.86 13.78 11.81
C GLU A 144 -18.02 15.06 11.79
N LEU A 145 -16.70 14.94 11.65
CA LEU A 145 -15.77 16.07 11.58
C LEU A 145 -16.05 16.98 10.37
N ILE A 146 -16.42 16.41 9.22
CA ILE A 146 -16.83 17.19 8.04
C ILE A 146 -18.11 17.98 8.33
N ARG A 147 -19.06 17.40 9.08
CA ARG A 147 -20.34 18.04 9.40
C ARG A 147 -20.21 19.10 10.50
N LYS A 148 -19.34 18.87 11.48
CA LYS A 148 -19.08 19.73 12.64
C LYS A 148 -17.57 19.78 12.92
N PRO A 149 -16.82 20.63 12.22
CA PRO A 149 -15.37 20.72 12.37
C PRO A 149 -14.96 21.17 13.77
N GLU A 150 -15.81 21.87 14.52
CA GLU A 150 -15.57 22.30 15.90
C GLU A 150 -15.46 21.15 16.92
N ASN A 151 -15.90 19.93 16.56
CA ASN A 151 -15.83 18.74 17.41
C ASN A 151 -14.45 18.04 17.38
N VAL A 152 -13.34 18.76 17.19
CA VAL A 152 -11.96 18.21 17.14
C VAL A 152 -11.57 17.40 18.39
N ILE A 153 -12.35 17.48 19.48
CA ILE A 153 -12.18 16.67 20.70
C ILE A 153 -12.22 15.14 20.40
N VAL A 154 -12.73 14.72 19.23
CA VAL A 154 -12.63 13.33 18.72
C VAL A 154 -11.18 12.86 18.52
N LEU A 155 -10.16 13.73 18.58
CA LEU A 155 -8.75 13.31 18.59
C LEU A 155 -8.36 12.46 19.82
N ASN A 156 -9.18 12.46 20.87
CA ASN A 156 -8.98 11.60 22.04
C ASN A 156 -9.68 10.23 21.93
N ASP A 157 -10.38 9.98 20.83
CA ASP A 157 -11.07 8.74 20.55
C ASP A 157 -10.10 7.56 20.62
N GLU A 158 -10.46 6.55 21.41
CA GLU A 158 -9.70 5.32 21.57
C GLU A 158 -9.45 4.65 20.22
N ILE A 159 -10.36 4.82 19.25
CA ILE A 159 -10.25 4.27 17.90
C ILE A 159 -9.06 4.86 17.16
N ILE A 160 -8.85 6.18 17.22
CA ILE A 160 -7.71 6.83 16.55
C ILE A 160 -6.40 6.36 17.20
N LYS A 161 -6.38 6.27 18.53
CA LYS A 161 -5.21 5.75 19.27
C LYS A 161 -4.92 4.30 18.91
N SER A 162 -5.94 3.45 18.79
CA SER A 162 -5.79 2.06 18.35
C SER A 162 -5.26 1.95 16.92
N ILE A 163 -5.75 2.79 15.99
CA ILE A 163 -5.24 2.85 14.61
C ILE A 163 -3.76 3.24 14.60
N ILE A 164 -3.38 4.27 15.35
CA ILE A 164 -1.98 4.72 15.46
C ILE A 164 -1.11 3.59 16.02
N ASN A 165 -1.52 2.97 17.12
CA ASN A 165 -0.78 1.86 17.73
C ASN A 165 -0.59 0.69 16.78
N LEU A 166 -1.64 0.31 16.04
CA LEU A 166 -1.57 -0.79 15.07
C LEU A 166 -0.58 -0.48 13.93
N LEU A 167 -0.55 0.76 13.44
CA LEU A 167 0.41 1.21 12.42
C LEU A 167 1.85 1.33 12.97
N LEU A 168 2.01 1.54 14.27
CA LEU A 168 3.31 1.54 14.95
C LEU A 168 3.86 0.13 15.18
N GLU A 169 2.99 -0.82 15.55
CA GLU A 169 3.37 -2.20 15.86
C GLU A 169 3.99 -2.94 14.66
N GLU A 170 3.55 -2.65 13.43
CA GLU A 170 4.15 -3.19 12.19
C GLU A 170 5.62 -2.74 11.97
N GLY A 171 6.02 -1.66 12.65
CA GLY A 171 7.41 -1.18 12.70
C GLY A 171 8.31 -2.05 13.58
N SER A 172 7.74 -2.77 14.56
CA SER A 172 8.44 -3.64 15.49
C SER A 172 8.47 -5.07 14.95
N VAL A 173 9.61 -5.48 14.42
CA VAL A 173 9.83 -6.87 14.03
C VAL A 173 9.73 -7.73 15.30
N PRO A 174 8.95 -8.84 15.32
CA PRO A 174 9.09 -9.82 16.40
C PRO A 174 10.50 -10.41 16.32
N LYS A 175 11.27 -10.24 17.40
CA LYS A 175 12.58 -10.88 17.57
C LYS A 175 12.44 -12.40 17.63
#